data_AF-A0A7W6NQ43-F1
#
_entry.id   AF-A0A7W6NQ43-F1
#
_cell.length_a   1.000
_cell.length_b   1.000
_cell.length_c   1.000
_cell.angle_alpha   90.00
_cell.angle_beta   90.00
_cell.angle_gamma   90.00
#
_symmetry.space_group_name_H-M   'P 1'
#
loop_
_entity.id
_entity.type
_entity.pdbx_description
1 polymer ?
#
loop_
_entity_poly.entity_id
_entity_poly.type
_entity_poly.pdbx_seq_one_letter_code
_entity_poly.pdbx_strand_id
1 'polypeptide(L)'
;MNRLILIAATAVLVSCGNSQSDPVPEKTSVDAAVSGAGPKFGETPSERRTREAAGLGDYWVKTDVATEHSSPDGPVVNRVYYRQKFTVYEKRGGWYRTVEDGFVPRWTRASELTDSQPPERPKYDGPSEYQDSRIAADAIPNPGEYGLTRTDVDILRKGAKLVLQSRPDCLEITTADKSVSKPNTYYVTCRMGGTVQNVFFTRAEALAGNVQ
;
A
#
# COMPACT_ATOMS: atom_id res chain seq x y z
N MET A 1 30.34 81.51 -3.11
CA MET A 1 31.16 81.81 -4.31
C MET A 1 30.84 80.75 -5.36
N ASN A 2 30.38 81.18 -6.55
CA ASN A 2 30.47 80.56 -7.89
C ASN A 2 30.12 79.06 -8.08
N ARG A 3 29.30 78.60 -9.03
CA ARG A 3 28.66 79.18 -10.24
C ARG A 3 27.58 78.19 -10.72
N LEU A 4 26.48 78.72 -11.27
CA LEU A 4 25.60 78.01 -12.22
C LEU A 4 26.36 77.68 -13.52
N ILE A 5 26.05 76.55 -14.16
CA ILE A 5 25.84 76.47 -15.62
C ILE A 5 24.59 75.61 -15.89
N LEU A 6 23.68 76.24 -16.62
CA LEU A 6 22.45 75.74 -17.23
C LEU A 6 22.77 75.40 -18.70
N ILE A 7 22.36 74.25 -19.24
CA ILE A 7 22.07 74.12 -20.68
C ILE A 7 20.79 73.28 -20.86
N ALA A 8 19.81 73.95 -21.45
CA ALA A 8 18.51 73.51 -21.99
C ALA A 8 18.72 72.66 -23.28
N ALA A 9 17.78 72.04 -23.98
CA ALA A 9 16.36 71.70 -23.91
C ALA A 9 16.13 70.85 -25.19
N THR A 10 15.17 69.91 -25.19
CA THR A 10 14.13 69.81 -26.25
C THR A 10 13.12 68.74 -25.88
N ALA A 11 11.85 69.15 -25.80
CA ALA A 11 10.69 68.27 -25.84
C ALA A 11 10.41 67.85 -27.30
N VAL A 12 9.70 66.74 -27.52
CA VAL A 12 8.52 66.62 -28.41
C VAL A 12 7.94 65.18 -28.39
N LEU A 13 6.66 65.15 -27.98
CA LEU A 13 5.50 64.35 -28.41
C LEU A 13 5.47 62.79 -28.39
N VAL A 14 4.55 62.30 -27.55
CA VAL A 14 3.41 61.40 -27.83
C VAL A 14 3.65 60.14 -28.68
N SER A 15 3.53 58.99 -28.03
CA SER A 15 2.83 57.82 -28.59
C SER A 15 2.19 57.02 -27.45
N CYS A 16 0.85 56.96 -27.44
CA CYS A 16 0.08 56.06 -26.61
C CYS A 16 0.27 54.63 -27.15
N GLY A 17 1.25 53.92 -26.58
CA GLY A 17 1.49 52.50 -26.84
C GLY A 17 0.77 51.64 -25.80
N ASN A 18 -0.33 51.05 -26.23
CA ASN A 18 -1.15 50.09 -25.52
C ASN A 18 -0.33 48.82 -25.19
N SER A 19 0.35 48.79 -24.05
CA SER A 19 0.99 47.57 -23.53
C SER A 19 -0.04 46.78 -22.72
N GLN A 20 -0.72 45.88 -23.43
CA GLN A 20 -1.34 44.68 -22.87
C GLN A 20 -0.37 44.07 -21.85
N SER A 21 -0.69 44.23 -20.57
CA SER A 21 -0.17 43.37 -19.53
C SER A 21 -0.73 41.98 -19.78
N ASP A 22 0.12 41.10 -20.30
CA ASP A 22 -0.18 39.68 -20.43
C ASP A 22 -0.75 39.15 -19.10
N PRO A 23 -1.92 38.47 -19.11
CA PRO A 23 -2.37 37.79 -17.92
C PRO A 23 -1.36 36.68 -17.61
N VAL A 24 -0.75 36.77 -16.44
CA VAL A 24 -0.07 35.64 -15.79
C VAL A 24 -1.00 34.44 -15.87
N PRO A 25 -0.58 33.29 -16.42
CA PRO A 25 -1.43 32.11 -16.43
C PRO A 25 -1.65 31.70 -14.98
N GLU A 26 -2.87 31.96 -14.53
CA GLU A 26 -3.48 31.39 -13.34
C GLU A 26 -3.23 29.89 -13.38
N LYS A 27 -2.50 29.36 -12.40
CA LYS A 27 -2.43 27.91 -12.15
C LYS A 27 -3.80 27.45 -11.65
N THR A 28 -4.78 27.38 -12.53
CA THR A 28 -5.85 26.38 -12.48
C THR A 28 -5.19 25.06 -12.88
N SER A 29 -5.19 23.98 -12.11
CA SER A 29 -6.27 23.41 -11.34
C SER A 29 -5.74 22.81 -10.04
N VAL A 30 -6.23 23.31 -8.90
CA VAL A 30 -6.33 22.45 -7.72
C VAL A 30 -7.45 21.48 -8.05
N ASP A 31 -7.13 20.20 -8.26
CA ASP A 31 -8.13 19.15 -8.48
C ASP A 31 -9.21 19.29 -7.41
N ALA A 32 -10.43 19.61 -7.83
CA ALA A 32 -11.54 19.82 -6.92
C ALA A 32 -11.72 18.56 -6.07
N ALA A 33 -11.62 18.71 -4.75
CA ALA A 33 -11.81 17.60 -3.84
C ALA A 33 -13.25 17.10 -3.94
N VAL A 34 -13.42 15.82 -4.29
CA VAL A 34 -14.73 15.17 -4.29
C VAL A 34 -14.86 14.48 -2.93
N SER A 35 -15.68 15.05 -2.05
CA SER A 35 -15.97 14.50 -0.72
C SER A 35 -17.42 14.06 -0.60
N GLY A 36 -17.64 12.83 -0.14
CA GLY A 36 -18.94 12.36 0.35
C GLY A 36 -18.95 12.29 1.87
N ALA A 37 -20.15 12.27 2.48
CA ALA A 37 -20.27 11.70 3.81
C ALA A 37 -19.79 10.24 3.74
N GLY A 38 -18.98 9.79 4.70
CA GLY A 38 -18.60 8.38 4.80
C GLY A 38 -19.83 7.47 4.78
N PRO A 39 -19.66 6.18 4.43
CA PRO A 39 -20.79 5.24 4.37
C PRO A 39 -21.57 5.28 5.68
N LYS A 40 -22.86 5.62 5.61
CA LYS A 40 -23.76 5.62 6.77
C LYS A 40 -24.45 4.26 6.85
N PHE A 41 -24.65 3.78 8.07
CA PHE A 41 -25.53 2.63 8.29
C PHE A 41 -26.93 2.96 7.73
N GLY A 42 -27.43 2.15 6.79
CA GLY A 42 -28.72 2.37 6.14
C GLY A 42 -28.71 3.24 4.86
N GLU A 43 -27.57 3.43 4.20
CA GLU A 43 -27.48 4.14 2.92
C GLU A 43 -28.46 3.57 1.87
N THR A 44 -29.30 4.44 1.31
CA THR A 44 -30.28 4.08 0.27
C THR A 44 -29.58 3.74 -1.05
N PRO A 45 -30.20 2.92 -1.94
CA PRO A 45 -29.63 2.64 -3.26
C PRO A 45 -29.41 3.88 -4.15
N SER A 46 -30.12 4.97 -3.92
CA SER A 46 -29.89 6.25 -4.61
C SER A 46 -28.63 6.95 -4.13
N GLU A 47 -28.45 7.05 -2.80
CA GLU A 47 -27.26 7.68 -2.21
C GLU A 47 -25.98 6.94 -2.62
N ARG A 48 -26.05 5.60 -2.61
CA ARG A 48 -24.95 4.75 -3.08
C ARG A 48 -24.59 5.00 -4.54
N ARG A 49 -25.59 5.07 -5.43
CA ARG A 49 -25.36 5.36 -6.86
C ARG A 49 -24.75 6.75 -7.08
N THR A 50 -25.17 7.76 -6.31
CA THR A 50 -24.56 9.09 -6.39
C THR A 50 -23.10 9.07 -5.91
N ARG A 51 -22.80 8.33 -4.84
CA ARG A 51 -21.44 8.13 -4.32
C ARG A 51 -20.55 7.40 -5.34
N GLU A 52 -21.03 6.30 -5.90
CA GLU A 52 -20.36 5.51 -6.94
C GLU A 52 -20.13 6.33 -8.22
N ALA A 53 -21.11 7.15 -8.64
CA ALA A 53 -20.96 8.07 -9.78
C ALA A 53 -19.90 9.16 -9.53
N ALA A 54 -19.68 9.55 -8.27
CA ALA A 54 -18.57 10.40 -7.86
C ALA A 54 -17.23 9.62 -7.75
N GLY A 55 -17.24 8.34 -8.11
CA GLY A 55 -16.13 7.41 -7.98
C GLY A 55 -15.79 7.07 -6.53
N LEU A 56 -16.64 7.39 -5.57
CA LEU A 56 -16.48 7.00 -4.16
C LEU A 56 -17.13 5.63 -3.96
N GLY A 57 -16.70 4.84 -2.98
CA GLY A 57 -17.19 3.46 -2.89
C GLY A 57 -16.18 2.49 -2.32
N ASP A 58 -16.43 1.22 -2.61
CA ASP A 58 -15.54 0.14 -2.26
C ASP A 58 -14.36 0.10 -3.22
N TYR A 59 -13.15 0.05 -2.67
CA TYR A 59 -11.92 -0.10 -3.41
C TYR A 59 -11.09 -1.23 -2.82
N TRP A 60 -10.23 -1.78 -3.65
CA TRP A 60 -9.35 -2.89 -3.32
C TRP A 60 -7.91 -2.52 -3.68
N VAL A 61 -6.96 -2.99 -2.88
CA VAL A 61 -5.54 -2.86 -3.19
C VAL A 61 -5.18 -3.83 -4.32
N LYS A 62 -4.61 -3.32 -5.42
CA LYS A 62 -4.18 -4.13 -6.57
C LYS A 62 -2.68 -4.42 -6.63
N THR A 63 -1.89 -3.67 -5.88
CA THR A 63 -0.44 -3.92 -5.73
C THR A 63 -0.19 -4.95 -4.63
N ASP A 64 1.03 -5.51 -4.57
CA ASP A 64 1.43 -6.42 -3.47
C ASP A 64 1.25 -5.74 -2.10
N VAL A 65 1.67 -4.48 -2.05
CA VAL A 65 1.63 -3.62 -0.88
C VAL A 65 1.27 -2.22 -1.37
N ALA A 66 0.39 -1.56 -0.65
CA ALA A 66 0.15 -0.12 -0.75
C ALA A 66 0.42 0.52 0.61
N THR A 67 0.66 1.83 0.61
CA THR A 67 0.95 2.58 1.84
C THR A 67 -0.17 3.54 2.16
N GLU A 68 -0.56 3.58 3.44
CA GLU A 68 -1.44 4.62 3.95
C GLU A 68 -0.63 5.72 4.61
N HIS A 69 -1.04 6.96 4.39
CA HIS A 69 -0.36 8.17 4.83
C HIS A 69 -1.26 9.02 5.74
N SER A 70 -0.65 9.81 6.62
CA SER A 70 -1.40 10.74 7.49
C SER A 70 -2.09 11.86 6.71
N SER A 71 -1.53 12.23 5.56
CA SER A 71 -2.01 13.24 4.62
C SER A 71 -1.53 12.88 3.21
N PRO A 72 -2.06 13.49 2.15
CA PRO A 72 -1.43 13.45 0.83
C PRO A 72 0.04 13.82 0.94
N ASP A 73 0.91 12.97 0.40
CA ASP A 73 2.38 13.09 0.42
C ASP A 73 3.02 13.19 1.82
N GLY A 74 2.25 12.88 2.87
CA GLY A 74 2.72 12.82 4.25
C GLY A 74 3.54 11.56 4.57
N PRO A 75 3.96 11.37 5.83
CA PRO A 75 4.62 10.14 6.25
C PRO A 75 3.69 8.92 6.10
N VAL A 76 4.30 7.78 5.76
CA VAL A 76 3.63 6.46 5.80
C VAL A 76 3.32 6.13 7.26
N VAL A 77 2.05 5.84 7.54
CA VAL A 77 1.58 5.45 8.88
C VAL A 77 1.12 4.01 8.94
N ASN A 78 0.87 3.38 7.79
CA ASN A 78 0.48 1.99 7.71
C ASN A 78 0.78 1.37 6.33
N ARG A 79 0.74 0.05 6.27
CA ARG A 79 0.82 -0.74 5.03
C ARG A 79 -0.44 -1.57 4.90
N VAL A 80 -0.96 -1.64 3.69
CA VAL A 80 -2.16 -2.41 3.35
C VAL A 80 -1.85 -3.33 2.18
N TYR A 81 -2.56 -4.45 2.08
CA TYR A 81 -2.11 -5.58 1.28
C TYR A 81 -3.06 -5.91 0.14
N TYR A 82 -2.54 -6.61 -0.87
CA TYR A 82 -3.30 -7.06 -2.04
C TYR A 82 -4.67 -7.64 -1.65
N ARG A 83 -5.73 -7.24 -2.36
CA ARG A 83 -7.14 -7.60 -2.08
C ARG A 83 -7.65 -7.19 -0.69
N GLN A 84 -6.98 -6.31 0.05
CA GLN A 84 -7.63 -5.66 1.19
C GLN A 84 -8.65 -4.63 0.67
N LYS A 85 -9.85 -4.65 1.25
CA LYS A 85 -10.99 -3.82 0.87
C LYS A 85 -11.07 -2.58 1.76
N PHE A 86 -11.32 -1.43 1.16
CA PHE A 86 -11.52 -0.14 1.82
C PHE A 86 -12.75 0.57 1.29
N THR A 87 -13.32 1.45 2.11
CA THR A 87 -14.24 2.46 1.59
C THR A 87 -13.49 3.77 1.32
N VAL A 88 -13.59 4.27 0.09
CA VAL A 88 -13.13 5.61 -0.31
C VAL A 88 -14.30 6.58 -0.21
N TYR A 89 -14.13 7.67 0.52
CA TYR A 89 -15.15 8.71 0.70
C TYR A 89 -14.66 10.13 0.42
N GLU A 90 -13.36 10.32 0.19
CA GLU A 90 -12.79 11.59 -0.30
C GLU A 90 -11.71 11.30 -1.34
N LYS A 91 -11.67 12.09 -2.41
CA LYS A 91 -10.60 12.10 -3.41
C LYS A 91 -9.97 13.48 -3.49
N ARG A 92 -8.64 13.53 -3.61
CA ARG A 92 -7.88 14.76 -3.79
C ARG A 92 -6.68 14.50 -4.69
N GLY A 93 -6.76 14.93 -5.94
CA GLY A 93 -5.77 14.59 -6.96
C GLY A 93 -5.55 13.07 -7.04
N GLY A 94 -4.30 12.63 -6.98
CA GLY A 94 -3.92 11.21 -7.00
C GLY A 94 -4.14 10.44 -5.68
N TRP A 95 -4.82 11.03 -4.70
CA TRP A 95 -4.97 10.47 -3.35
C TRP A 95 -6.42 10.18 -3.00
N TYR A 96 -6.67 9.00 -2.44
CA TYR A 96 -7.96 8.57 -1.94
C TYR A 96 -7.92 8.45 -0.42
N ARG A 97 -8.93 8.99 0.25
CA ARG A 97 -9.10 8.83 1.68
C ARG A 97 -9.87 7.56 1.97
N THR A 98 -9.16 6.57 2.50
CA THR A 98 -9.62 5.21 2.75
C THR A 98 -9.95 5.01 4.23
N VAL A 99 -10.95 4.20 4.51
CA VAL A 99 -11.24 3.68 5.85
C VAL A 99 -11.57 2.21 5.75
N GLU A 100 -10.93 1.41 6.62
CA GLU A 100 -11.37 0.06 6.96
C GLU A 100 -12.41 0.17 8.09
N ASP A 101 -13.47 -0.63 8.07
CA ASP A 101 -14.60 -0.46 8.97
C ASP A 101 -14.17 -0.32 10.45
N GLY A 102 -14.46 0.85 11.05
CA GLY A 102 -14.13 1.16 12.44
C GLY A 102 -12.75 1.77 12.70
N PHE A 103 -11.94 2.02 11.66
CA PHE A 103 -10.59 2.57 11.80
C PHE A 103 -10.48 4.07 11.48
N VAL A 104 -9.32 4.65 11.84
CA VAL A 104 -8.98 6.04 11.53
C VAL A 104 -8.77 6.17 10.02
N PRO A 105 -9.48 7.09 9.34
CA PRO A 105 -9.29 7.28 7.91
C PRO A 105 -7.89 7.80 7.56
N ARG A 106 -7.32 7.27 6.48
CA ARG A 106 -5.97 7.60 6.01
C ARG A 106 -5.95 7.83 4.50
N TRP A 107 -4.81 8.24 3.96
CA TRP A 107 -4.66 8.55 2.54
C TRP A 107 -3.84 7.48 1.82
N THR A 108 -4.41 6.89 0.78
CA THR A 108 -3.76 5.88 -0.08
C THR A 108 -3.70 6.39 -1.52
N ARG A 109 -2.66 6.03 -2.28
CA ARG A 109 -2.57 6.48 -3.67
C ARG A 109 -3.62 5.80 -4.54
N ALA A 110 -4.33 6.58 -5.34
CA ALA A 110 -5.33 6.07 -6.29
C ALA A 110 -4.73 5.06 -7.28
N SER A 111 -3.45 5.23 -7.63
CA SER A 111 -2.71 4.31 -8.51
C SER A 111 -2.54 2.90 -7.94
N GLU A 112 -2.68 2.72 -6.63
CA GLU A 112 -2.52 1.44 -5.93
C GLU A 112 -3.86 0.73 -5.68
N LEU A 113 -4.96 1.38 -6.03
CA LEU A 113 -6.32 0.92 -5.79
C LEU A 113 -7.06 0.61 -7.10
N THR A 114 -8.13 -0.18 -6.98
CA THR A 114 -9.12 -0.47 -8.03
C THR A 114 -10.50 -0.59 -7.41
N ASP A 115 -11.52 -0.22 -8.17
CA ASP A 115 -12.94 -0.33 -7.86
C ASP A 115 -13.52 -1.75 -8.07
N SER A 116 -12.72 -2.67 -8.63
CA SER A 116 -13.10 -4.06 -8.84
C SER A 116 -12.24 -4.98 -7.98
N GLN A 117 -12.82 -6.03 -7.40
CA GLN A 117 -12.03 -6.98 -6.62
C GLN A 117 -10.96 -7.63 -7.51
N PRO A 118 -9.65 -7.50 -7.19
CA PRO A 118 -8.61 -8.17 -7.95
C PRO A 118 -8.79 -9.68 -7.90
N PRO A 119 -8.44 -10.40 -8.98
CA PRO A 119 -8.51 -11.86 -9.00
C PRO A 119 -7.62 -12.46 -7.91
N GLU A 120 -7.96 -13.66 -7.47
CA GLU A 120 -7.06 -14.43 -6.62
C GLU A 120 -5.72 -14.66 -7.34
N ARG A 121 -4.61 -14.53 -6.60
CA ARG A 121 -3.29 -14.76 -7.19
C ARG A 121 -3.13 -16.24 -7.44
N PRO A 122 -2.48 -16.63 -8.55
CA PRO A 122 -1.99 -17.99 -8.66
C PRO A 122 -1.04 -18.25 -7.49
N LYS A 123 -1.17 -19.43 -6.92
CA LYS A 123 -0.32 -19.85 -5.81
C LYS A 123 1.15 -19.82 -6.24
N TYR A 124 2.00 -19.24 -5.42
CA TYR A 124 3.44 -19.25 -5.63
C TYR A 124 4.04 -20.51 -5.02
N ASP A 125 4.38 -21.48 -5.86
CA ASP A 125 4.93 -22.77 -5.43
C ASP A 125 6.40 -22.70 -4.96
N GLY A 126 7.08 -21.58 -5.23
CA GLY A 126 8.50 -21.42 -4.92
C GLY A 126 9.42 -22.35 -5.73
N PRO A 127 10.73 -22.35 -5.41
CA PRO A 127 11.68 -23.30 -5.96
C PRO A 127 11.31 -24.76 -5.62
N SER A 128 11.48 -25.66 -6.59
CA SER A 128 11.05 -27.07 -6.46
C SER A 128 11.81 -27.80 -5.35
N GLU A 129 13.05 -27.39 -5.08
CA GLU A 129 13.88 -27.93 -4.00
C GLU A 129 13.36 -27.59 -2.59
N TYR A 130 12.40 -26.66 -2.45
CA TYR A 130 11.77 -26.34 -1.17
C TYR A 130 10.40 -26.99 -0.98
N GLN A 131 9.92 -27.74 -1.98
CA GLN A 131 8.67 -28.48 -1.87
C GLN A 131 8.84 -29.70 -0.95
N ASP A 132 7.82 -29.96 -0.14
CA ASP A 132 7.65 -31.17 0.68
C ASP A 132 6.14 -31.43 0.80
N SER A 133 5.70 -32.67 0.59
CA SER A 133 4.28 -33.03 0.58
C SER A 133 3.60 -32.93 1.95
N ARG A 134 4.41 -32.83 3.03
CA ARG A 134 3.92 -32.59 4.40
C ARG A 134 3.72 -31.10 4.69
N ILE A 135 3.96 -30.20 3.74
CA ILE A 135 3.54 -28.81 3.86
C ILE A 135 2.14 -28.71 3.27
N ALA A 136 1.15 -28.39 4.10
CA ALA A 136 -0.23 -28.27 3.62
C ALA A 136 -0.33 -27.18 2.54
N ALA A 137 -1.27 -27.35 1.60
CA ALA A 137 -1.36 -26.50 0.42
C ALA A 137 -1.37 -25.01 0.79
N ASP A 138 -2.20 -24.61 1.75
CA ASP A 138 -2.37 -23.19 2.10
C ASP A 138 -1.58 -22.80 3.38
N ALA A 139 -0.62 -23.64 3.79
CA ALA A 139 0.18 -23.36 4.97
C ALA A 139 1.08 -22.13 4.81
N ILE A 140 1.55 -21.86 3.60
CA ILE A 140 2.49 -20.77 3.33
C ILE A 140 1.76 -19.73 2.46
N PRO A 141 1.61 -18.48 2.93
CA PRO A 141 0.93 -17.43 2.18
C PRO A 141 1.65 -17.08 0.87
N ASN A 142 0.92 -16.46 -0.06
CA ASN A 142 1.50 -15.98 -1.30
C ASN A 142 2.27 -14.67 -1.10
N PRO A 143 3.22 -14.35 -2.01
CA PRO A 143 3.82 -13.03 -2.05
C PRO A 143 2.76 -11.92 -2.15
N GLY A 144 2.88 -10.91 -1.28
CA GLY A 144 1.95 -9.81 -1.11
C GLY A 144 0.93 -10.03 0.02
N GLU A 145 0.65 -11.28 0.39
CA GLU A 145 -0.21 -11.57 1.54
C GLU A 145 0.54 -11.26 2.84
N TYR A 146 -0.14 -10.61 3.78
CA TYR A 146 0.42 -10.19 5.08
C TYR A 146 1.74 -9.41 5.00
N GLY A 147 2.02 -8.79 3.85
CA GLY A 147 3.24 -8.03 3.61
C GLY A 147 4.48 -8.85 3.31
N LEU A 148 4.32 -10.15 3.02
CA LEU A 148 5.41 -11.02 2.65
C LEU A 148 5.93 -10.72 1.25
N THR A 149 7.24 -10.55 1.11
CA THR A 149 7.89 -10.50 -0.20
C THR A 149 8.07 -11.90 -0.77
N ARG A 150 8.38 -12.02 -2.08
CA ARG A 150 8.78 -13.32 -2.67
C ARG A 150 9.92 -13.98 -1.88
N THR A 151 10.91 -13.18 -1.49
CA THR A 151 12.03 -13.65 -0.67
C THR A 151 11.60 -14.15 0.71
N ASP A 152 10.64 -13.49 1.37
CA ASP A 152 10.09 -13.98 2.64
C ASP A 152 9.40 -15.34 2.45
N VAL A 153 8.63 -15.51 1.37
CA VAL A 153 7.96 -16.79 1.05
C VAL A 153 8.97 -17.89 0.74
N ASP A 154 10.06 -17.60 0.02
CA ASP A 154 11.14 -18.58 -0.21
C ASP A 154 11.81 -19.02 1.09
N ILE A 155 12.04 -18.09 2.01
CA ILE A 155 12.60 -18.39 3.34
C ILE A 155 11.64 -19.27 4.14
N LEU A 156 10.34 -18.97 4.12
CA LEU A 156 9.31 -19.77 4.78
C LEU A 156 9.26 -21.20 4.23
N ARG A 157 9.28 -21.36 2.90
CA ARG A 157 9.30 -22.68 2.25
C ARG A 157 10.54 -23.48 2.63
N LYS A 158 11.72 -22.87 2.52
CA LYS A 158 12.99 -23.50 2.90
C LYS A 158 13.00 -23.88 4.38
N GLY A 159 12.60 -22.96 5.26
CA GLY A 159 12.56 -23.20 6.70
C GLY A 159 11.57 -24.29 7.09
N ALA A 160 10.35 -24.29 6.52
CA ALA A 160 9.35 -25.33 6.73
C ALA A 160 9.89 -26.73 6.39
N LYS A 161 10.56 -26.85 5.23
CA LYS A 161 11.22 -28.09 4.83
C LYS A 161 12.32 -28.50 5.81
N LEU A 162 13.17 -27.57 6.25
CA LEU A 162 14.23 -27.85 7.22
C LEU A 162 13.69 -28.27 8.59
N VAL A 163 12.59 -27.68 9.05
CA VAL A 163 11.88 -28.11 10.27
C VAL A 163 11.40 -29.55 10.12
N LEU A 164 10.73 -29.88 9.02
CA LEU A 164 10.26 -31.24 8.73
C LEU A 164 11.39 -32.28 8.59
N GLN A 165 12.62 -31.85 8.30
CA GLN A 165 13.80 -32.72 8.19
C GLN A 165 14.52 -32.89 9.52
N SER A 166 14.57 -31.85 10.35
CA SER A 166 15.26 -31.84 11.65
C SER A 166 14.39 -32.36 12.79
N ARG A 167 13.07 -32.24 12.67
CA ARG A 167 12.08 -32.59 13.69
C ARG A 167 11.22 -33.79 13.24
N PRO A 168 11.60 -35.02 13.58
CA PRO A 168 10.88 -36.23 13.14
C PRO A 168 9.49 -36.37 13.76
N ASP A 169 9.23 -35.69 14.86
CA ASP A 169 7.93 -35.55 15.51
C ASP A 169 6.98 -34.63 14.75
N CYS A 170 7.50 -33.83 13.81
CA CYS A 170 6.74 -32.95 12.95
C CYS A 170 6.12 -33.68 11.76
N LEU A 171 4.82 -33.95 11.83
CA LEU A 171 4.10 -34.71 10.82
C LEU A 171 3.71 -33.87 9.61
N GLU A 172 3.39 -32.59 9.84
CA GLU A 172 2.85 -31.68 8.83
C GLU A 172 3.04 -30.22 9.26
N ILE A 173 3.28 -29.34 8.29
CA ILE A 173 3.24 -27.88 8.48
C ILE A 173 1.88 -27.38 8.04
N THR A 174 1.12 -26.80 8.98
CA THR A 174 -0.26 -26.35 8.75
C THR A 174 -0.38 -24.85 8.51
N THR A 175 0.60 -24.07 8.97
CA THR A 175 0.65 -22.61 8.82
C THR A 175 2.10 -22.14 8.89
N ALA A 176 2.41 -21.01 8.27
CA ALA A 176 3.71 -20.39 8.31
C ALA A 176 3.56 -18.89 8.07
N ASP A 177 4.32 -18.06 8.78
CA ASP A 177 4.32 -16.61 8.56
C ASP A 177 5.57 -15.95 9.17
N LYS A 178 5.73 -14.66 8.94
CA LYS A 178 6.69 -13.81 9.62
C LYS A 178 6.14 -13.41 11.00
N SER A 179 6.99 -13.52 12.01
CA SER A 179 6.61 -13.14 13.38
C SER A 179 6.45 -11.63 13.49
N VAL A 180 5.29 -11.20 14.00
CA VAL A 180 5.04 -9.79 14.37
C VAL A 180 5.62 -9.44 15.74
N SER A 181 5.88 -10.44 16.60
CA SER A 181 6.40 -10.25 17.96
C SER A 181 7.92 -10.38 18.05
N LYS A 182 8.57 -11.05 17.08
CA LYS A 182 10.01 -11.24 17.04
C LYS A 182 10.57 -10.65 15.73
N PRO A 183 11.46 -9.64 15.79
CA PRO A 183 12.02 -9.05 14.58
C PRO A 183 12.83 -10.08 13.78
N ASN A 184 12.79 -9.99 12.46
CA ASN A 184 13.55 -10.85 11.53
C ASN A 184 13.37 -12.36 11.74
N THR A 185 12.23 -12.75 12.31
CA THR A 185 11.90 -14.13 12.65
C THR A 185 10.70 -14.57 11.86
N TYR A 186 10.73 -15.83 11.43
CA TYR A 186 9.64 -16.55 10.80
C TYR A 186 9.18 -17.65 11.75
N TYR A 187 7.99 -18.16 11.52
CA TYR A 187 7.52 -19.35 12.22
C TYR A 187 6.76 -20.27 11.29
N VAL A 188 6.74 -21.54 11.66
CA VAL A 188 5.84 -22.54 11.11
C VAL A 188 5.08 -23.20 12.25
N THR A 189 3.82 -23.53 12.03
CA THR A 189 3.01 -24.34 12.92
C THR A 189 3.12 -25.79 12.48
N CYS A 190 3.74 -26.58 13.35
CA CYS A 190 3.98 -28.00 13.16
C CYS A 190 2.92 -28.81 13.89
N ARG A 191 2.30 -29.76 13.20
CA ARG A 191 1.37 -30.74 13.80
C ARG A 191 2.14 -31.95 14.32
N MET A 192 1.93 -32.27 15.59
CA MET A 192 2.65 -33.31 16.32
C MET A 192 1.68 -34.15 17.16
N GLY A 193 1.40 -35.40 16.77
CA GLY A 193 0.70 -36.37 17.61
C GLY A 193 -0.62 -35.88 18.25
N GLY A 194 -1.42 -35.06 17.54
CA GLY A 194 -2.66 -34.47 18.05
C GLY A 194 -2.54 -33.08 18.68
N THR A 195 -1.33 -32.52 18.74
CA THR A 195 -1.03 -31.16 19.18
C THR A 195 -0.44 -30.31 18.05
N VAL A 196 -0.36 -29.00 18.26
CA VAL A 196 0.32 -28.07 17.35
C VAL A 196 1.36 -27.26 18.11
N GLN A 197 2.52 -27.05 17.50
CA GLN A 197 3.60 -26.25 18.08
C GLN A 197 4.15 -25.28 17.05
N ASN A 198 4.37 -24.03 17.46
CA ASN A 198 5.08 -23.06 16.63
C ASN A 198 6.59 -23.25 16.75
N VAL A 199 7.27 -23.43 15.62
CA VAL A 199 8.72 -23.48 15.51
C VAL A 199 9.17 -22.18 14.88
N PHE A 200 10.08 -21.47 15.54
CA PHE A 200 10.56 -20.16 15.10
C PHE A 200 11.96 -20.31 14.52
N PHE A 201 12.24 -19.58 13.45
CA PHE A 201 13.56 -19.55 12.83
C PHE A 201 13.82 -18.21 12.15
N THR A 202 15.08 -17.90 11.95
CA THR A 202 15.56 -16.69 11.30
C THR A 202 15.87 -16.96 9.84
N ARG A 203 15.98 -15.88 9.06
CA ARG A 203 16.51 -15.95 7.70
C ARG A 203 17.90 -16.60 7.65
N ALA A 204 18.77 -16.27 8.61
CA ALA A 204 20.13 -16.78 8.64
C ALA A 204 20.16 -18.31 8.84
N GLU A 205 19.36 -18.84 9.76
CA GLU A 205 19.23 -20.29 10.00
C GLU A 205 18.70 -21.03 8.77
N ALA A 206 17.64 -20.51 8.14
CA ALA A 206 17.09 -21.09 6.92
C ALA A 206 18.11 -21.07 5.77
N LEU A 207 18.85 -19.97 5.59
CA LEU A 207 19.87 -19.88 4.55
C LEU A 207 21.06 -20.82 4.81
N ALA A 208 21.50 -20.94 6.06
CA ALA A 208 22.58 -21.83 6.47
C ALA A 208 22.20 -23.32 6.45
N GLY A 209 20.89 -23.65 6.41
CA GLY A 209 20.41 -25.03 6.45
C GLY A 209 20.29 -25.62 7.86
N ASN A 210 20.30 -24.79 8.90
CA ASN A 210 20.37 -25.19 10.30
C ASN A 210 19.19 -24.63 11.09
N VAL A 211 17.96 -25.02 10.74
CA VAL A 211 16.76 -24.69 11.54
C VAL A 211 16.62 -25.71 12.66
N GLN A 212 16.43 -25.24 13.90
CA GLN A 212 16.28 -26.06 15.12
C GLN A 212 14.84 -26.03 15.64
#